data_AF-A0A938PH38-F1
#
_entry.id   AF-A0A938PH38-F1
#
_cell.length_a   1.000
_cell.length_b   1.000
_cell.length_c   1.000
_cell.angle_alpha   90.00
_cell.angle_beta   90.00
_cell.angle_gamma   90.00
#
_symmetry.space_group_name_H-M   'P 1'
#
loop_
_entity.id
_entity.type
_entity.pdbx_description
1 polymer ?
#
loop_
_entity_poly.entity_id
_entity_poly.type
_entity_poly.pdbx_seq_one_letter_code
_entity_poly.pdbx_strand_id
1 'polypeptide(L)'
;MIELNKVILGDCIEVMSSLPDSSVDLVFADPPFNIGIKYDNYDDKKNYDHYYSWSEEWIKETYRILKKSGSIYIAIGDEFAAEINLILKRIGFKFRNWIVWYYTFGQNQRKKFNRSHTHILYFTKDENSFTFNSDEIRIPSARQLVYNDKRAHPKGKVPDDVWEYSRVCGTFKERLGKHPCQMPENLLERIIKVSSNEGDIVLDPFGGTGTTAAVAKRLKRNYITMDISEKYVEVITKRLVGKIKEIKCKTDVFEFSQSLSLFDDRSEYPKQKLVTAKAKKKK
;
A
#
# COMPACT_ATOMS: atom_id res chain seq x y z
N MET A 1 -1.90 1.41 -29.77
CA MET A 1 -2.81 1.82 -28.68
C MET A 1 -2.68 0.82 -27.55
N ILE A 2 -2.66 1.27 -26.30
CA ILE A 2 -2.59 0.37 -25.13
C ILE A 2 -3.93 -0.35 -24.96
N GLU A 3 -3.90 -1.67 -24.79
CA GLU A 3 -5.12 -2.44 -24.55
C GLU A 3 -5.46 -2.38 -23.05
N LEU A 4 -6.64 -1.86 -22.72
CA LEU A 4 -7.06 -1.59 -21.34
C LEU A 4 -7.78 -2.78 -20.71
N ASN A 5 -7.80 -2.81 -19.37
CA ASN A 5 -8.51 -3.82 -18.57
C ASN A 5 -8.01 -5.25 -18.84
N LYS A 6 -6.69 -5.39 -18.84
CA LYS A 6 -5.99 -6.61 -19.22
C LYS A 6 -5.30 -7.28 -18.04
N VAL A 7 -5.35 -8.61 -18.07
CA VAL A 7 -4.55 -9.52 -17.24
C VAL A 7 -3.60 -10.22 -18.20
N ILE A 8 -2.30 -10.05 -17.99
CA ILE A 8 -1.27 -10.50 -18.92
C ILE A 8 -0.42 -11.57 -18.25
N LEU A 9 -0.25 -12.71 -18.92
CA LEU A 9 0.73 -13.72 -18.52
C LEU A 9 2.10 -13.30 -19.04
N GLY A 10 3.07 -13.07 -18.16
CA GLY A 10 4.42 -12.70 -18.56
C GLY A 10 5.25 -12.09 -17.44
N ASP A 11 6.55 -11.95 -17.72
CA ASP A 11 7.48 -11.24 -16.84
C ASP A 11 7.15 -9.74 -16.78
N CYS A 12 7.29 -9.15 -15.59
CA CYS A 12 6.90 -7.76 -15.36
C CYS A 12 7.72 -6.76 -16.19
N ILE A 13 9.03 -7.00 -16.38
CA ILE A 13 9.91 -6.12 -17.15
C ILE A 13 9.58 -6.27 -18.63
N GLU A 14 9.46 -7.51 -19.11
CA GLU A 14 9.10 -7.78 -20.51
C GLU A 14 7.76 -7.15 -20.89
N VAL A 15 6.71 -7.37 -20.08
CA VAL A 15 5.38 -6.82 -20.33
C VAL A 15 5.41 -5.29 -20.25
N MET A 16 6.02 -4.69 -19.22
CA MET A 16 6.11 -3.24 -19.12
C MET A 16 6.87 -2.61 -20.28
N SER A 17 7.94 -3.26 -20.79
CA SER A 17 8.73 -2.78 -21.94
C SER A 17 7.90 -2.60 -23.21
N SER A 18 6.82 -3.39 -23.36
CA SER A 18 5.88 -3.28 -24.48
C SER A 18 4.88 -2.13 -24.34
N LEU A 19 4.73 -1.57 -23.13
CA LEU A 19 3.81 -0.47 -22.87
C LEU A 19 4.41 0.87 -23.33
N PRO A 20 3.60 1.80 -23.87
CA PRO A 20 4.08 3.11 -24.27
C PRO A 20 4.61 3.94 -23.09
N ASP A 21 5.54 4.85 -23.37
CA ASP A 21 5.98 5.85 -22.40
C ASP A 21 4.80 6.71 -21.93
N SER A 22 4.84 7.13 -20.66
CA SER A 22 3.86 8.08 -20.10
C SER A 22 2.39 7.69 -20.35
N SER A 23 2.05 6.41 -20.26
CA SER A 23 0.71 5.89 -20.49
C SER A 23 -0.09 5.58 -19.23
N VAL A 24 0.56 5.40 -18.07
CA VAL A 24 -0.07 4.96 -16.80
C VAL A 24 -0.20 6.10 -15.79
N ASP A 25 -1.30 6.14 -15.04
CA ASP A 25 -1.57 7.18 -14.03
C ASP A 25 -1.10 6.78 -12.63
N LEU A 26 -1.28 5.51 -12.26
CA LEU A 26 -0.94 4.99 -10.94
C LEU A 26 -0.29 3.62 -11.05
N VAL A 27 0.83 3.42 -10.37
CA VAL A 27 1.44 2.09 -10.17
C VAL A 27 1.27 1.71 -8.71
N PHE A 28 0.73 0.53 -8.44
CA PHE A 28 0.86 -0.13 -7.15
C PHE A 28 1.62 -1.45 -7.39
N ALA A 29 2.74 -1.63 -6.70
CA ALA A 29 3.56 -2.83 -6.81
C ALA A 29 3.69 -3.52 -5.44
N ASP A 30 3.39 -4.81 -5.41
CA ASP A 30 3.65 -5.73 -4.30
C ASP A 30 4.61 -6.84 -4.78
N PRO A 31 5.90 -6.50 -5.01
CA PRO A 31 6.88 -7.48 -5.48
C PRO A 31 7.08 -8.62 -4.47
N PRO A 32 7.69 -9.74 -4.86
CA PRO A 32 8.25 -10.68 -3.90
C PRO A 32 9.25 -9.96 -2.97
N PHE A 33 9.16 -10.18 -1.65
CA PHE A 33 9.96 -9.43 -0.66
C PHE A 33 11.37 -9.99 -0.44
N ASN A 34 11.74 -11.06 -1.14
CA ASN A 34 12.98 -11.79 -0.99
C ASN A 34 13.19 -12.40 0.41
N ILE A 35 12.11 -12.93 1.00
CA ILE A 35 12.09 -13.49 2.37
C ILE A 35 11.83 -15.00 2.41
N GLY A 36 11.85 -15.66 1.25
CA GLY A 36 11.72 -17.11 1.10
C GLY A 36 10.28 -17.62 1.07
N ILE A 37 9.32 -16.80 0.64
CA ILE A 37 7.95 -17.25 0.38
C ILE A 37 7.95 -18.25 -0.78
N LYS A 38 7.21 -19.36 -0.62
CA LYS A 38 7.04 -20.37 -1.67
C LYS A 38 5.94 -19.94 -2.63
N TYR A 39 6.35 -19.33 -3.74
CA TYR A 39 5.51 -19.17 -4.92
C TYR A 39 5.64 -20.40 -5.83
N ASP A 40 4.77 -20.53 -6.82
CA ASP A 40 4.81 -21.66 -7.76
C ASP A 40 5.89 -21.49 -8.84
N ASN A 41 6.03 -20.28 -9.38
CA ASN A 41 6.93 -19.97 -10.49
C ASN A 41 8.04 -18.95 -10.14
N TYR A 42 8.23 -18.62 -8.85
CA TYR A 42 9.26 -17.69 -8.40
C TYR A 42 10.01 -18.19 -7.17
N ASP A 43 11.33 -17.98 -7.18
CA ASP A 43 12.22 -18.24 -6.05
C ASP A 43 12.50 -16.95 -5.29
N ASP A 44 11.80 -16.77 -4.16
CA ASP A 44 11.82 -15.58 -3.29
C ASP A 44 13.04 -15.54 -2.36
N LYS A 45 14.17 -16.09 -2.78
CA LYS A 45 15.41 -16.12 -2.00
C LYS A 45 16.64 -15.90 -2.86
N LYS A 46 16.62 -14.81 -3.61
CA LYS A 46 17.74 -14.32 -4.41
C LYS A 46 18.83 -13.73 -3.52
N ASN A 47 20.07 -13.77 -4.03
CA ASN A 47 21.16 -13.03 -3.41
C ASN A 47 20.90 -11.52 -3.49
N TYR A 48 21.55 -10.76 -2.62
CA TYR A 48 21.29 -9.33 -2.44
C TYR A 48 21.46 -8.53 -3.74
N ASP A 49 22.61 -8.66 -4.41
CA ASP A 49 22.90 -7.88 -5.62
C ASP A 49 21.93 -8.20 -6.76
N HIS A 50 21.57 -9.47 -6.91
CA HIS A 50 20.60 -9.88 -7.93
C HIS A 50 19.21 -9.27 -7.67
N TYR A 51 18.70 -9.34 -6.43
CA TYR A 51 17.40 -8.75 -6.11
C TYR A 51 17.43 -7.23 -6.24
N TYR A 52 18.54 -6.59 -5.83
CA TYR A 52 18.73 -5.15 -5.97
C TYR A 52 18.71 -4.70 -7.43
N SER A 53 19.53 -5.33 -8.29
CA SER A 53 19.60 -5.00 -9.72
C SER A 53 18.28 -5.28 -10.43
N TRP A 54 17.66 -6.43 -10.19
CA TRP A 54 16.33 -6.74 -10.73
C TRP A 54 15.29 -5.71 -10.28
N SER A 55 15.35 -5.27 -9.01
CA SER A 55 14.46 -4.23 -8.50
C SER A 55 14.66 -2.89 -9.20
N GLU A 56 15.90 -2.53 -9.45
CA GLU A 56 16.22 -1.31 -10.19
C GLU A 56 15.68 -1.37 -11.63
N GLU A 57 15.75 -2.51 -12.30
CA GLU A 57 15.26 -2.69 -13.68
C GLU A 57 13.74 -2.50 -13.78
N TRP A 58 12.94 -3.20 -12.98
CA TRP A 58 11.49 -3.05 -13.08
C TRP A 58 11.02 -1.67 -12.59
N ILE A 59 11.69 -1.06 -11.60
CA ILE A 59 11.35 0.30 -11.16
C ILE A 59 11.68 1.33 -12.27
N LYS A 60 12.78 1.16 -13.02
CA LYS A 60 13.09 2.02 -14.18
C LYS A 60 11.96 1.96 -15.22
N GLU A 61 11.43 0.78 -15.51
CA GLU A 61 10.30 0.64 -16.42
C GLU A 61 9.04 1.33 -15.90
N THR A 62 8.74 1.24 -14.59
CA THR A 62 7.61 1.99 -14.01
C THR A 62 7.79 3.50 -14.16
N TYR A 63 9.01 4.02 -14.04
CA TYR A 63 9.28 5.44 -14.25
C TYR A 63 9.02 5.87 -15.69
N ARG A 64 9.44 5.06 -16.67
CA ARG A 64 9.22 5.32 -18.11
C ARG A 64 7.73 5.41 -18.45
N ILE A 65 6.95 4.42 -18.02
CA ILE A 65 5.52 4.30 -18.37
C ILE A 65 4.60 5.21 -17.57
N LEU A 66 5.01 5.69 -16.39
CA LEU A 66 4.19 6.63 -15.62
C LEU A 66 4.09 7.99 -16.33
N LYS A 67 2.88 8.55 -16.38
CA LYS A 67 2.66 9.94 -16.80
C LYS A 67 3.40 10.90 -15.85
N LYS A 68 3.65 12.13 -16.31
CA LYS A 68 4.24 13.19 -15.48
C LYS A 68 3.48 13.39 -14.16
N SER A 69 2.14 13.33 -14.22
CA SER A 69 1.24 13.45 -13.06
C SER A 69 1.10 12.17 -12.23
N GLY A 70 1.83 11.11 -12.60
CA GLY A 70 1.63 9.78 -12.06
C GLY A 70 2.28 9.55 -10.71
N SER A 71 1.73 8.58 -9.99
CA SER A 71 2.20 8.16 -8.67
C SER A 71 2.60 6.68 -8.65
N ILE A 72 3.53 6.33 -7.78
CA ILE A 72 3.92 4.94 -7.51
C ILE A 72 3.85 4.65 -6.01
N TYR A 73 3.31 3.47 -5.69
CA TYR A 73 3.29 2.87 -4.37
C TYR A 73 3.97 1.50 -4.44
N ILE A 74 4.94 1.25 -3.56
CA ILE A 74 5.62 -0.05 -3.47
C ILE A 74 5.48 -0.59 -2.06
N ALA A 75 4.82 -1.75 -1.91
CA ALA A 75 4.83 -2.52 -0.68
C ALA A 75 6.13 -3.33 -0.59
N ILE A 76 6.78 -3.34 0.57
CA ILE A 76 8.03 -4.06 0.78
C ILE A 76 8.28 -4.41 2.26
N GLY A 77 8.99 -5.50 2.50
CA GLY A 77 9.46 -5.91 3.82
C GLY A 77 10.65 -5.09 4.34
N ASP A 78 11.04 -5.34 5.60
CA ASP A 78 12.14 -4.62 6.26
C ASP A 78 13.47 -4.75 5.50
N GLU A 79 13.68 -5.90 4.86
CA GLU A 79 14.95 -6.32 4.25
C GLU A 79 15.44 -5.39 3.13
N PHE A 80 14.52 -4.79 2.38
CA PHE A 80 14.84 -4.00 1.18
C PHE A 80 14.16 -2.62 1.16
N ALA A 81 13.46 -2.21 2.23
CA ALA A 81 12.72 -0.95 2.23
C ALA A 81 13.63 0.27 2.02
N ALA A 82 14.84 0.26 2.58
CA ALA A 82 15.80 1.35 2.41
C ALA A 82 16.38 1.37 0.97
N GLU A 83 16.70 0.20 0.44
CA GLU A 83 17.27 -0.03 -0.88
C GLU A 83 16.31 0.44 -1.97
N ILE A 84 15.05 0.04 -1.89
CA ILE A 84 13.99 0.45 -2.83
C ILE A 84 13.76 1.96 -2.75
N ASN A 85 13.76 2.55 -1.55
CA ASN A 85 13.65 4.00 -1.39
C ASN A 85 14.81 4.75 -2.08
N LEU A 86 16.03 4.24 -1.95
CA LEU A 86 17.22 4.80 -2.62
C LEU A 86 17.15 4.63 -4.14
N ILE A 87 16.71 3.46 -4.64
CA ILE A 87 16.50 3.21 -6.07
C ILE A 87 15.52 4.24 -6.65
N LEU A 88 14.35 4.41 -6.04
CA LEU A 88 13.33 5.37 -6.48
C LEU A 88 13.90 6.79 -6.56
N LYS A 89 14.63 7.23 -5.53
CA LYS A 89 15.27 8.55 -5.49
C LYS A 89 16.32 8.73 -6.59
N ARG A 90 17.14 7.70 -6.83
CA ARG A 90 18.20 7.73 -7.86
C ARG A 90 17.64 7.78 -9.28
N ILE A 91 16.55 7.05 -9.52
CA ILE A 91 15.84 7.07 -10.82
C ILE A 91 15.20 8.44 -11.09
N GLY A 92 14.81 9.16 -10.04
CA GLY A 92 14.37 10.55 -10.12
C GLY A 92 12.98 10.83 -9.57
N PHE A 93 12.29 9.80 -9.07
CA PHE A 93 11.01 9.95 -8.38
C PHE A 93 11.11 10.89 -7.17
N LYS A 94 9.99 11.55 -6.84
CA LYS A 94 9.88 12.50 -5.73
C LYS A 94 9.22 11.84 -4.54
N PHE A 95 9.94 11.79 -3.43
CA PHE A 95 9.46 11.17 -2.20
C PHE A 95 8.26 11.95 -1.64
N ARG A 96 7.22 11.23 -1.24
CA ARG A 96 6.04 11.80 -0.59
C ARG A 96 5.91 11.30 0.85
N ASN A 97 5.76 9.99 1.02
CA ASN A 97 5.61 9.37 2.32
C ASN A 97 6.28 8.00 2.37
N TRP A 98 6.75 7.64 3.57
CA TRP A 98 7.07 6.27 3.92
C TRP A 98 5.95 5.80 4.85
N ILE A 99 4.96 5.14 4.27
CA ILE A 99 3.75 4.75 4.99
C ILE A 99 4.03 3.42 5.70
N VAL A 100 3.60 3.33 6.96
CA VAL A 100 3.66 2.10 7.75
C VAL A 100 2.29 1.45 7.71
N TRP A 101 2.17 0.32 7.01
CA TRP A 101 0.99 -0.52 7.13
C TRP A 101 1.13 -1.40 8.37
N TYR A 102 0.49 -1.02 9.46
CA TYR A 102 0.42 -1.75 10.71
C TYR A 102 -0.70 -2.79 10.69
N TYR A 103 -0.42 -3.97 11.24
CA TYR A 103 -1.38 -5.05 11.44
C TYR A 103 -1.17 -5.72 12.80
N THR A 104 -2.27 -6.11 13.44
CA THR A 104 -2.29 -6.60 14.82
C THR A 104 -1.92 -8.08 14.97
N PHE A 105 -1.91 -8.85 13.89
CA PHE A 105 -1.57 -10.26 13.89
C PHE A 105 -0.26 -10.49 13.14
N GLY A 106 0.76 -11.04 13.81
CA GLY A 106 2.10 -11.28 13.28
C GLY A 106 2.68 -12.63 13.72
N GLN A 107 3.82 -13.02 13.14
CA GLN A 107 4.54 -14.23 13.56
C GLN A 107 5.40 -13.91 14.79
N ASN A 108 5.26 -14.70 15.86
CA ASN A 108 6.06 -14.53 17.08
C ASN A 108 7.55 -14.75 16.79
N GLN A 109 8.39 -13.82 17.22
CA GLN A 109 9.83 -13.82 17.08
C GLN A 109 10.49 -14.03 18.45
N ARG A 110 11.44 -14.96 18.53
CA ARG A 110 12.09 -15.31 19.82
C ARG A 110 13.35 -14.49 20.12
N LYS A 111 13.99 -13.93 19.09
CA LYS A 111 15.31 -13.28 19.18
C LYS A 111 15.31 -11.80 18.78
N LYS A 112 14.13 -11.25 18.46
CA LYS A 112 13.92 -9.86 18.04
C LYS A 112 12.46 -9.48 18.26
N PHE A 113 12.11 -8.21 18.07
CA PHE A 113 10.72 -7.75 18.11
C PHE A 113 9.86 -8.45 17.06
N ASN A 114 8.58 -8.64 17.40
CA ASN A 114 7.60 -9.18 16.47
C ASN A 114 7.42 -8.25 15.27
N ARG A 115 7.31 -8.84 14.08
CA ARG A 115 6.91 -8.08 12.89
C ARG A 115 5.44 -7.74 12.96
N SER A 116 5.14 -6.46 12.88
CA SER A 116 3.80 -5.90 12.99
C SER A 116 3.44 -4.97 11.84
N HIS A 117 4.31 -4.83 10.85
CA HIS A 117 4.08 -3.92 9.74
C HIS A 117 4.73 -4.35 8.43
N THR A 118 4.28 -3.69 7.37
CA THR A 118 4.88 -3.68 6.03
C THR A 118 5.10 -2.21 5.64
N HIS A 119 6.14 -1.92 4.86
CA HIS A 119 6.43 -0.58 4.38
C HIS A 119 5.71 -0.34 3.06
N ILE A 120 5.09 0.83 2.90
CA ILE A 120 4.52 1.28 1.62
C ILE A 120 5.21 2.59 1.25
N LEU A 121 6.08 2.55 0.26
CA LEU A 121 6.81 3.70 -0.23
C LEU A 121 5.94 4.45 -1.25
N TYR A 122 5.59 5.70 -0.96
CA TYR A 122 4.81 6.56 -1.85
C TYR A 122 5.70 7.63 -2.48
N PHE A 123 5.74 7.62 -3.80
CA PHE A 123 6.47 8.60 -4.62
C PHE A 123 5.59 9.10 -5.78
N THR A 124 5.96 10.28 -6.32
CA THR A 124 5.38 10.86 -7.53
C THR A 124 6.45 11.05 -8.59
N LYS A 125 6.07 11.06 -9.87
CA LYS A 125 7.03 11.33 -10.97
C LYS A 125 7.48 12.79 -10.98
N ASP A 126 6.58 13.72 -10.69
CA ASP A 126 6.84 15.16 -10.57
C ASP A 126 6.54 15.66 -9.15
N GLU A 127 7.23 16.73 -8.74
CA GLU A 127 7.13 17.27 -7.37
C GLU A 127 5.85 18.08 -7.16
N ASN A 128 5.32 18.69 -8.23
CA ASN A 128 4.22 19.64 -8.19
C ASN A 128 3.00 19.17 -8.98
N SER A 129 3.18 18.29 -9.96
CA SER A 129 2.12 17.73 -10.78
C SER A 129 1.85 16.29 -10.36
N PHE A 130 0.81 16.07 -9.56
CA PHE A 130 0.33 14.73 -9.20
C PHE A 130 -1.11 14.75 -8.70
N THR A 131 -1.81 13.62 -8.84
CA THR A 131 -3.16 13.44 -8.30
C THR A 131 -3.11 13.18 -6.79
N PHE A 132 -3.83 13.99 -6.00
CA PHE A 132 -4.01 13.80 -4.55
C PHE A 132 -5.43 14.19 -4.10
N ASN A 133 -6.35 13.24 -4.15
CA ASN A 133 -7.77 13.43 -3.83
C ASN A 133 -7.99 13.34 -2.31
N SER A 134 -7.49 14.33 -1.56
CA SER A 134 -7.51 14.30 -0.09
C SER A 134 -8.88 14.07 0.53
N ASP A 135 -9.93 14.59 -0.12
CA ASP A 135 -11.31 14.50 0.36
C ASP A 135 -11.88 13.08 0.31
N GLU A 136 -11.39 12.23 -0.58
CA GLU A 136 -11.85 10.83 -0.75
C GLU A 136 -11.38 9.90 0.37
N ILE A 137 -10.42 10.36 1.20
CA ILE A 137 -9.77 9.54 2.22
C ILE A 137 -9.86 10.13 3.62
N ARG A 138 -10.59 11.25 3.82
CA ARG A 138 -10.66 11.89 5.13
C ARG A 138 -11.30 10.99 6.17
N ILE A 139 -10.80 11.09 7.39
CA ILE A 139 -11.31 10.40 8.57
C ILE A 139 -11.68 11.42 9.65
N PRO A 140 -12.61 11.09 10.56
CA PRO A 140 -12.86 11.91 11.73
C PRO A 140 -11.57 12.24 12.50
N SER A 141 -11.43 13.49 12.91
CA SER A 141 -10.27 13.93 13.68
C SER A 141 -10.58 13.96 15.19
N ALA A 142 -9.56 13.81 16.04
CA ALA A 142 -9.72 14.04 17.48
C ALA A 142 -10.19 15.48 17.79
N ARG A 143 -9.86 16.46 16.95
CA ARG A 143 -10.42 17.83 17.07
C ARG A 143 -11.93 17.86 16.97
N GLN A 144 -12.53 17.00 16.14
CA GLN A 144 -13.98 16.84 16.05
C GLN A 144 -14.51 15.98 17.20
N LEU A 145 -13.94 14.79 17.39
CA LEU A 145 -14.53 13.77 18.26
C LEU A 145 -14.28 13.99 19.76
N VAL A 146 -13.14 14.59 20.12
CA VAL A 146 -12.69 14.69 21.52
C VAL A 146 -12.75 16.13 22.01
N TYR A 147 -12.26 17.07 21.19
CA TYR A 147 -12.07 18.46 21.62
C TYR A 147 -13.20 19.41 21.21
N ASN A 148 -14.14 18.96 20.37
CA ASN A 148 -15.20 19.79 19.78
C ASN A 148 -14.69 21.17 19.27
N ASP A 149 -13.51 21.17 18.66
CA ASP A 149 -12.83 22.38 18.20
C ASP A 149 -13.49 22.88 16.92
N LYS A 150 -14.11 24.06 16.96
CA LYS A 150 -14.79 24.67 15.82
C LYS A 150 -13.89 24.95 14.61
N ARG A 151 -12.56 24.92 14.79
CA ARG A 151 -11.57 25.04 13.69
C ARG A 151 -11.35 23.71 12.96
N ALA A 152 -11.95 22.62 13.42
CA ALA A 152 -11.82 21.34 12.76
C ALA A 152 -12.49 21.36 11.38
N HIS A 153 -11.83 20.78 10.39
CA HIS A 153 -12.39 20.68 9.05
C HIS A 153 -13.65 19.81 9.08
N PRO A 154 -14.78 20.24 8.48
CA PRO A 154 -16.06 19.55 8.62
C PRO A 154 -16.03 18.12 8.06
N LYS A 155 -15.27 17.89 6.99
CA LYS A 155 -15.08 16.55 6.40
C LYS A 155 -14.04 15.68 7.12
N GLY A 156 -13.44 16.16 8.21
CA GLY A 156 -12.37 15.46 8.93
C GLY A 156 -10.96 15.75 8.43
N LYS A 157 -9.99 15.01 8.97
CA LYS A 157 -8.55 15.14 8.64
C LYS A 157 -8.14 14.16 7.55
N VAL A 158 -7.07 14.48 6.84
CA VAL A 158 -6.32 13.47 6.07
C VAL A 158 -5.75 12.44 7.07
N PRO A 159 -5.82 11.13 6.81
CA PRO A 159 -5.23 10.12 7.67
C PRO A 159 -3.73 10.36 7.87
N ASP A 160 -3.22 9.92 9.01
CA ASP A 160 -1.77 9.89 9.24
C ASP A 160 -1.12 8.82 8.35
N ASP A 161 0.20 8.74 8.30
CA ASP A 161 0.95 7.79 7.45
C ASP A 161 1.26 6.45 8.14
N VAL A 162 0.62 6.19 9.29
CA VAL A 162 0.56 4.86 9.92
C VAL A 162 -0.86 4.32 9.75
N TRP A 163 -1.01 3.29 8.93
CA TRP A 163 -2.30 2.76 8.52
C TRP A 163 -2.56 1.40 9.16
N GLU A 164 -3.61 1.32 9.96
CA GLU A 164 -4.04 0.06 10.55
C GLU A 164 -5.02 -0.65 9.62
N TYR A 165 -4.58 -1.79 9.07
CA TYR A 165 -5.41 -2.67 8.26
C TYR A 165 -5.05 -4.12 8.59
N SER A 166 -6.05 -4.98 8.79
CA SER A 166 -5.82 -6.41 8.97
C SER A 166 -5.24 -7.04 7.69
N ARG A 167 -4.32 -7.99 7.85
CA ARG A 167 -3.93 -8.89 6.76
C ARG A 167 -5.11 -9.78 6.36
N VAL A 168 -5.14 -10.24 5.11
CA VAL A 168 -6.21 -11.12 4.63
C VAL A 168 -6.03 -12.54 5.19
N CYS A 169 -6.76 -12.82 6.27
CA CYS A 169 -6.78 -14.12 6.94
C CYS A 169 -7.61 -15.15 6.16
N GLY A 170 -7.38 -16.44 6.42
CA GLY A 170 -8.06 -17.54 5.74
C GLY A 170 -9.59 -17.56 5.90
N THR A 171 -10.11 -16.93 6.96
CA THR A 171 -11.54 -16.81 7.25
C THR A 171 -12.18 -15.59 6.61
N PHE A 172 -11.44 -14.69 5.96
CA PHE A 172 -12.04 -13.47 5.42
C PHE A 172 -12.78 -13.79 4.12
N LYS A 173 -13.93 -13.13 3.89
CA LYS A 173 -14.73 -13.35 2.67
C LYS A 173 -13.94 -13.02 1.39
N GLU A 174 -13.16 -11.93 1.44
CA GLU A 174 -12.30 -11.50 0.34
C GLU A 174 -11.17 -12.50 0.01
N ARG A 175 -10.87 -13.47 0.90
CA ARG A 175 -9.76 -14.41 0.72
C ARG A 175 -9.97 -15.28 -0.51
N LEU A 176 -9.00 -15.26 -1.41
CA LEU A 176 -9.01 -16.08 -2.62
C LEU A 176 -7.96 -17.19 -2.54
N GLY A 177 -8.46 -18.43 -2.43
CA GLY A 177 -7.62 -19.63 -2.45
C GLY A 177 -6.50 -19.60 -1.40
N LYS A 178 -5.35 -20.14 -1.80
CA LYS A 178 -4.19 -20.36 -0.91
C LYS A 178 -3.02 -19.40 -1.16
N HIS A 179 -3.22 -18.30 -1.90
CA HIS A 179 -2.13 -17.34 -2.15
C HIS A 179 -1.55 -16.83 -0.81
N PRO A 180 -0.23 -16.90 -0.59
CA PRO A 180 0.34 -16.65 0.73
C PRO A 180 0.14 -15.20 1.18
N CYS A 181 0.26 -14.25 0.26
CA CYS A 181 0.35 -12.82 0.53
C CYS A 181 -0.72 -12.03 -0.24
N GLN A 182 -2.01 -12.30 -0.03
CA GLN A 182 -3.06 -11.49 -0.68
C GLN A 182 -3.17 -10.12 -0.02
N MET A 183 -3.11 -9.06 -0.82
CA MET A 183 -3.34 -7.69 -0.38
C MET A 183 -4.82 -7.42 0.00
N PRO A 184 -5.09 -6.69 1.12
CA PRO A 184 -6.44 -6.29 1.51
C PRO A 184 -7.07 -5.27 0.55
N GLU A 185 -8.34 -5.45 0.19
CA GLU A 185 -9.00 -4.55 -0.75
C GLU A 185 -9.13 -3.11 -0.22
N ASN A 186 -9.38 -2.94 1.07
CA ASN A 186 -9.59 -1.63 1.71
C ASN A 186 -8.30 -0.78 1.77
N LEU A 187 -7.14 -1.41 1.86
CA LEU A 187 -5.83 -0.76 1.77
C LEU A 187 -5.62 -0.21 0.35
N LEU A 188 -5.85 -1.05 -0.66
CA LEU A 188 -5.74 -0.67 -2.08
C LEU A 188 -6.79 0.39 -2.46
N GLU A 189 -7.99 0.31 -1.90
CA GLU A 189 -9.05 1.29 -2.13
C GLU A 189 -8.62 2.70 -1.71
N ARG A 190 -7.93 2.84 -0.56
CA ARG A 190 -7.39 4.13 -0.12
C ARG A 190 -6.36 4.66 -1.12
N ILE A 191 -5.40 3.82 -1.53
CA ILE A 191 -4.33 4.19 -2.47
C ILE A 191 -4.91 4.63 -3.82
N ILE A 192 -5.81 3.83 -4.39
CA ILE A 192 -6.41 4.12 -5.70
C ILE A 192 -7.25 5.39 -5.63
N LYS A 193 -8.06 5.58 -4.58
CA LYS A 193 -8.86 6.80 -4.42
C LYS A 193 -8.02 8.06 -4.35
N VAL A 194 -6.97 8.06 -3.53
CA VAL A 194 -6.17 9.27 -3.30
C VAL A 194 -5.31 9.64 -4.51
N SER A 195 -4.82 8.66 -5.29
CA SER A 195 -3.83 8.92 -6.35
C SER A 195 -4.28 8.61 -7.77
N SER A 196 -5.59 8.48 -8.01
CA SER A 196 -6.16 8.35 -9.36
C SER A 196 -7.61 8.86 -9.43
N ASN A 197 -8.09 9.14 -10.63
CA ASN A 197 -9.46 9.54 -10.94
C ASN A 197 -10.21 8.45 -11.72
N GLU A 198 -11.54 8.56 -11.84
CA GLU A 198 -12.30 7.66 -12.71
C GLU A 198 -11.75 7.72 -14.15
N GLY A 199 -11.62 6.55 -14.79
CA GLY A 199 -11.02 6.42 -16.13
C GLY A 199 -9.49 6.33 -16.19
N ASP A 200 -8.77 6.71 -15.14
CA ASP A 200 -7.30 6.57 -15.06
C ASP A 200 -6.87 5.11 -15.14
N ILE A 201 -5.61 4.88 -15.54
CA ILE A 201 -5.02 3.55 -15.67
C ILE A 201 -4.18 3.22 -14.43
N VAL A 202 -4.59 2.18 -13.72
CA VAL A 202 -3.85 1.60 -12.58
C VAL A 202 -3.08 0.36 -13.05
N LEU A 203 -1.76 0.38 -12.89
CA LEU A 203 -0.88 -0.75 -13.20
C LEU A 203 -0.48 -1.51 -11.93
N ASP A 204 -0.52 -2.83 -12.01
CA ASP A 204 0.06 -3.74 -11.03
C ASP A 204 1.00 -4.75 -11.71
N PRO A 205 2.34 -4.58 -11.57
CA PRO A 205 3.31 -5.48 -12.19
C PRO A 205 3.41 -6.86 -11.52
N PHE A 206 2.76 -7.07 -10.37
CA PHE A 206 2.84 -8.30 -9.57
C PHE A 206 1.43 -8.76 -9.13
N GLY A 207 0.62 -9.15 -10.11
CA GLY A 207 -0.82 -9.27 -9.99
C GLY A 207 -1.33 -10.21 -8.89
N GLY A 208 -0.65 -11.32 -8.61
CA GLY A 208 -1.01 -12.26 -7.54
C GLY A 208 -2.48 -12.70 -7.59
N THR A 209 -3.28 -12.30 -6.60
CA THR A 209 -4.74 -12.58 -6.59
C THR A 209 -5.60 -11.52 -7.27
N GLY A 210 -5.00 -10.46 -7.81
CA GLY A 210 -5.67 -9.43 -8.60
C GLY A 210 -6.40 -8.38 -7.78
N THR A 211 -5.98 -8.13 -6.53
CA THR A 211 -6.63 -7.14 -5.66
C THR A 211 -6.63 -5.76 -6.30
N THR A 212 -5.50 -5.30 -6.86
CA THR A 212 -5.39 -3.99 -7.51
C THR A 212 -6.37 -3.86 -8.67
N ALA A 213 -6.41 -4.84 -9.58
CA ALA A 213 -7.33 -4.84 -10.72
C ALA A 213 -8.81 -4.89 -10.29
N ALA A 214 -9.14 -5.69 -9.28
CA ALA A 214 -10.52 -5.80 -8.76
C ALA A 214 -10.99 -4.47 -8.14
N VAL A 215 -10.14 -3.83 -7.33
CA VAL A 215 -10.45 -2.54 -6.70
C VAL A 215 -10.49 -1.42 -7.74
N ALA A 216 -9.54 -1.38 -8.68
CA ALA A 216 -9.55 -0.41 -9.78
C ALA A 216 -10.85 -0.49 -10.58
N LYS A 217 -11.25 -1.71 -11.00
CA LYS A 217 -12.52 -1.95 -11.69
C LYS A 217 -13.72 -1.49 -10.88
N ARG A 218 -13.78 -1.83 -9.58
CA ARG A 218 -14.87 -1.43 -8.66
C ARG A 218 -14.97 0.10 -8.53
N LEU A 219 -13.83 0.79 -8.56
CA LEU A 219 -13.73 2.25 -8.52
C LEU A 219 -13.80 2.91 -9.92
N LYS A 220 -14.15 2.17 -10.98
CA LYS A 220 -14.23 2.68 -12.36
C LYS A 220 -12.91 3.27 -12.89
N ARG A 221 -11.78 2.73 -12.46
CA ARG A 221 -10.47 2.93 -13.09
C ARG A 221 -10.24 1.81 -14.10
N ASN A 222 -9.48 2.09 -15.14
CA ASN A 222 -8.92 1.06 -15.99
C ASN A 222 -7.77 0.37 -15.26
N TYR A 223 -7.49 -0.88 -15.61
CA TYR A 223 -6.36 -1.61 -15.04
C TYR A 223 -5.52 -2.32 -16.09
N ILE A 224 -4.24 -2.48 -15.76
CA ILE A 224 -3.34 -3.42 -16.42
C ILE A 224 -2.65 -4.18 -15.29
N THR A 225 -2.72 -5.50 -15.32
CA THR A 225 -2.02 -6.33 -14.34
C THR A 225 -1.36 -7.50 -15.03
N MET A 226 -0.24 -7.95 -14.49
CA MET A 226 0.52 -9.07 -15.04
C MET A 226 1.01 -9.99 -13.93
N ASP A 227 1.18 -11.26 -14.27
CA ASP A 227 1.80 -12.24 -13.39
C ASP A 227 2.52 -13.30 -14.23
N ILE A 228 3.64 -13.82 -13.75
CA ILE A 228 4.39 -14.90 -14.40
C ILE A 228 3.73 -16.27 -14.20
N SER A 229 2.82 -16.38 -13.22
CA SER A 229 2.08 -17.61 -12.96
C SER A 229 0.77 -17.64 -13.75
N GLU A 230 0.66 -18.62 -14.64
CA GLU A 230 -0.59 -18.92 -15.35
C GLU A 230 -1.74 -19.19 -14.36
N LYS A 231 -1.45 -19.81 -13.21
CA LYS A 231 -2.45 -20.06 -12.17
C LYS A 231 -2.97 -18.76 -11.57
N TYR A 232 -2.10 -17.79 -11.32
CA TYR A 232 -2.50 -16.48 -10.80
C TYR A 232 -3.24 -15.66 -11.86
N VAL A 233 -2.81 -15.67 -13.11
CA VAL A 233 -3.57 -15.08 -14.23
C VAL A 233 -4.99 -15.66 -14.31
N GLU A 234 -5.15 -16.98 -14.15
CA GLU A 234 -6.47 -17.63 -14.12
C GLU A 234 -7.32 -17.16 -12.91
N VAL A 235 -6.71 -17.04 -11.72
CA VAL A 235 -7.37 -16.51 -10.52
C VAL A 235 -7.85 -15.08 -10.73
N ILE A 236 -6.98 -14.19 -11.22
CA ILE A 236 -7.32 -12.80 -11.49
C ILE A 236 -8.47 -12.73 -12.50
N THR A 237 -8.37 -13.47 -13.60
CA THR A 237 -9.39 -13.50 -14.65
C THR A 237 -10.75 -13.93 -14.09
N LYS A 238 -10.80 -15.05 -13.35
CA LYS A 238 -12.04 -15.55 -12.72
C LYS A 238 -12.60 -14.55 -11.71
N ARG A 239 -11.75 -13.86 -10.93
CA ARG A 239 -12.17 -12.81 -9.98
C ARG A 239 -12.86 -11.68 -10.71
N LEU A 240 -12.26 -11.18 -11.79
CA LEU A 240 -12.74 -10.03 -12.55
C LEU A 240 -14.04 -10.29 -13.30
N VAL A 241 -14.30 -11.54 -13.73
CA VAL A 241 -15.58 -11.94 -14.35
C VAL A 241 -16.64 -12.41 -13.34
N GLY A 242 -16.37 -12.31 -12.04
CA GLY A 242 -17.32 -12.69 -10.98
C GLY A 242 -17.54 -14.20 -10.84
N LYS A 243 -16.59 -15.04 -11.30
CA LYS A 243 -16.69 -16.51 -11.29
C LYS A 243 -15.93 -17.19 -10.13
N ILE A 244 -15.38 -16.43 -9.19
CA ILE A 244 -14.82 -17.00 -7.95
C ILE A 244 -15.85 -16.86 -6.84
N LYS A 245 -16.19 -17.98 -6.20
CA LYS A 245 -16.92 -17.97 -4.93
C LYS A 245 -15.96 -17.54 -3.83
N GLU A 246 -16.15 -16.31 -3.33
CA GLU A 246 -15.59 -15.86 -2.05
C GLU A 246 -15.88 -16.91 -0.96
N ILE A 247 -14.91 -17.14 -0.07
CA ILE A 247 -15.10 -18.09 1.02
C ILE A 247 -16.18 -17.52 1.95
N LYS A 248 -17.33 -18.17 2.06
CA LYS A 248 -18.35 -17.79 3.04
C LYS A 248 -17.80 -18.04 4.45
N CYS A 249 -17.53 -16.97 5.19
CA CYS A 249 -17.33 -17.05 6.63
C CYS A 249 -18.45 -16.32 7.38
N LYS A 250 -18.81 -16.89 8.54
CA LYS A 250 -19.65 -16.25 9.55
C LYS A 250 -18.88 -15.02 10.04
N THR A 251 -19.39 -13.84 9.72
CA THR A 251 -18.85 -12.56 10.18
C THR A 251 -19.42 -12.24 11.54
N ASP A 252 -18.58 -12.23 12.58
CA ASP A 252 -18.76 -11.27 13.66
C ASP A 252 -18.01 -10.01 13.22
N VAL A 253 -18.79 -8.98 12.86
CA VAL A 253 -18.26 -7.66 12.55
C VAL A 253 -17.87 -7.03 13.89
N PHE A 254 -16.57 -6.97 14.19
CA PHE A 254 -16.09 -6.09 15.25
C PHE A 254 -16.03 -4.67 14.68
N GLU A 255 -17.10 -3.89 14.92
CA GLU A 255 -17.00 -2.44 14.92
C GLU A 255 -16.10 -2.04 16.10
N PHE A 256 -14.84 -1.70 15.82
CA PHE A 256 -13.96 -1.13 16.83
C PHE A 256 -14.28 0.35 17.01
N SER A 257 -15.27 0.63 17.86
CA SER A 257 -15.17 1.77 18.76
C SER A 257 -14.18 1.41 19.87
N GLN A 258 -13.37 2.38 20.32
CA GLN A 258 -12.32 2.27 21.36
C GLN A 258 -10.90 1.94 20.87
N SER A 259 -10.19 2.96 20.38
CA SER A 259 -8.76 3.11 20.65
C SER A 259 -8.42 4.41 21.42
N LEU A 260 -9.45 5.10 21.93
CA LEU A 260 -9.29 6.32 22.74
C LEU A 260 -9.11 6.05 24.24
N SER A 261 -9.24 4.81 24.72
CA SER A 261 -9.11 4.47 26.14
C SER A 261 -7.67 4.23 26.62
N LEU A 262 -6.69 4.09 25.73
CA LEU A 262 -5.30 3.83 26.14
C LEU A 262 -4.54 5.08 26.64
N PHE A 263 -5.17 6.26 26.61
CA PHE A 263 -4.59 7.51 27.14
C PHE A 263 -5.51 8.24 28.13
N ASP A 264 -6.64 7.66 28.52
CA ASP A 264 -7.61 8.33 29.38
C ASP A 264 -7.40 8.07 30.88
N ASP A 265 -6.44 7.21 31.24
CA ASP A 265 -6.01 7.13 32.64
C ASP A 265 -5.01 8.24 32.98
N ARG A 266 -5.55 9.45 33.17
CA ARG A 266 -4.79 10.58 33.73
C ARG A 266 -4.57 10.45 35.25
N SER A 267 -4.93 9.33 35.88
CA SER A 267 -4.81 9.18 37.33
C SER A 267 -3.44 8.68 37.82
N GLU A 268 -2.57 8.17 36.93
CA GLU A 268 -1.29 7.55 37.33
C GLU A 268 -0.01 8.20 36.76
N TYR A 269 -0.05 9.41 36.22
CA TYR A 269 1.21 10.15 36.01
C TYR A 269 1.67 10.76 37.34
N PRO A 270 2.80 10.32 37.94
CA PRO A 270 3.36 11.02 39.08
C PRO A 270 3.62 12.47 38.67
N LYS A 271 3.01 13.41 39.38
CA LYS A 271 3.23 14.86 39.20
C LYS A 271 4.74 15.14 39.30
N GLN A 272 5.45 15.14 38.18
CA GLN A 272 6.80 15.66 38.14
C GLN A 272 6.69 17.14 38.50
N LYS A 273 7.24 17.50 39.66
CA LYS A 273 7.42 18.90 40.06
C LYS A 273 8.18 19.60 38.93
N LEU A 274 7.49 20.48 38.21
CA LEU A 274 8.11 21.44 37.31
C LEU A 274 9.13 22.24 38.13
N VAL A 275 10.41 21.95 37.93
CA VAL A 275 11.51 22.82 38.37
C VAL A 275 11.39 24.08 37.54
N THR A 276 10.82 25.12 38.14
CA THR A 276 10.71 26.44 37.51
C THR A 276 12.10 27.05 37.41
N ALA A 277 12.69 27.03 36.21
CA ALA A 277 13.86 27.82 35.90
C ALA A 277 13.45 29.31 35.91
N LYS A 278 13.78 30.02 37.00
CA LYS A 278 13.68 31.49 37.05
C LYS A 278 14.68 32.08 36.06
N ALA A 279 14.19 32.60 34.94
CA ALA A 279 14.96 33.45 34.06
C ALA A 279 15.33 34.75 34.80
N LYS A 280 16.60 34.92 35.17
CA LYS A 280 17.14 36.20 35.65
C LYS A 280 17.13 37.18 34.47
N LYS A 281 16.24 38.18 34.52
CA LYS A 281 16.37 39.39 33.69
C LYS A 281 17.63 40.14 34.15
N LYS A 282 18.62 40.25 33.27
CA LYS A 282 19.71 41.22 33.39
C LYS A 282 19.10 42.63 33.32
N LYS A 283 19.40 43.46 34.32
CA LYS A 283 19.48 44.92 34.18
C LYS A 283 20.94 45.26 33.98
#